data_AF-A0A0N4T0R9-F1
#
_entry.id   AF-A0A0N4T0R9-F1
#
_cell.length_a   1.000
_cell.length_b   1.000
_cell.length_c   1.000
_cell.angle_alpha   90.00
_cell.angle_beta   90.00
_cell.angle_gamma   90.00
#
_symmetry.space_group_name_H-M   'P 1'
#
loop_
_entity.id
_entity.type
_entity.pdbx_description
1 polymer ?
#
loop_
_entity_poly.entity_id
_entity_poly.type
_entity_poly.pdbx_seq_one_letter_code
_entity_poly.pdbx_strand_id
1 'polypeptide(L)'
;MKRRDFIRYEKYGTMLKIAVSVLYAFEPKMGLAGMIAAGTMATGAVAVTVVCVPFVTPALRKICIPYVPATPQQLQNVAMALSTCSAKVSPLVDLGSGDGRVVSCFFLLFLKLNKKKFFLYII
;
A
#
# COMPACT_ATOMS: atom_id res chain seq x y z
N MET A 1 39.42 -7.73 5.24
CA MET A 1 38.52 -6.61 4.90
C MET A 1 38.90 -6.09 3.52
N LYS A 2 37.96 -5.96 2.56
CA LYS A 2 38.26 -5.64 1.15
C LYS A 2 38.22 -4.12 0.95
N ARG A 3 39.09 -3.55 0.10
CA ARG A 3 39.19 -2.10 -0.16
C ARG A 3 37.83 -1.43 -0.47
N ARG A 4 36.92 -2.16 -1.12
CA ARG A 4 35.55 -1.69 -1.42
C ARG A 4 34.68 -1.51 -0.17
N ASP A 5 34.88 -2.33 0.86
CA ASP A 5 34.12 -2.25 2.11
C ASP A 5 34.58 -1.03 2.92
N PHE A 6 35.89 -0.73 2.91
CA PHE A 6 36.45 0.45 3.58
C PHE A 6 35.89 1.76 3.01
N ILE A 7 35.89 1.94 1.68
CA ILE A 7 35.30 3.13 1.02
C ILE A 7 33.81 3.26 1.34
N ARG A 8 33.09 2.13 1.41
CA ARG A 8 31.69 2.12 1.77
C ARG A 8 31.49 2.60 3.22
N TYR A 9 32.26 2.10 4.18
CA TYR A 9 32.20 2.53 5.59
C TYR A 9 32.60 4.00 5.78
N GLU A 10 33.62 4.47 5.06
CA GLU A 10 34.05 5.87 5.09
C GLU A 10 32.97 6.79 4.49
N LYS A 11 32.33 6.37 3.40
CA LYS A 11 31.21 7.08 2.80
C LYS A 11 30.01 7.14 3.75
N TYR A 12 29.62 6.02 4.37
CA TYR A 12 28.52 6.01 5.35
C TYR A 12 28.86 6.82 6.60
N GLY A 13 30.10 6.75 7.10
CA GLY A 13 30.56 7.55 8.23
C GLY A 13 30.55 9.05 7.92
N THR A 14 30.95 9.44 6.71
CA THR A 14 30.89 10.83 6.24
C THR A 14 29.45 11.29 6.06
N MET A 15 28.58 10.47 5.46
CA MET A 15 27.16 10.77 5.30
C MET A 15 26.45 10.92 6.66
N LEU A 16 26.80 10.08 7.63
CA LEU A 16 26.25 10.15 8.98
C LEU A 16 26.73 11.43 9.69
N LYS A 17 28.01 11.77 9.59
CA LYS A 17 28.55 13.03 10.14
C LYS A 17 27.89 14.26 9.51
N ILE A 18 27.64 14.24 8.20
CA ILE A 18 26.93 15.32 7.51
C ILE A 18 25.48 15.40 7.99
N ALA A 19 24.75 14.29 8.01
CA ALA A 19 23.36 14.27 8.45
C ALA A 19 23.21 14.77 9.89
N VAL A 20 24.09 14.30 10.79
CA VAL A 20 24.14 14.73 12.18
C VAL A 20 24.50 16.22 12.28
N SER A 21 25.51 16.69 11.54
CA SER A 21 25.89 18.10 11.53
C SER A 21 24.79 19.01 10.97
N VAL A 22 24.04 18.56 9.96
CA VAL A 22 22.90 19.30 9.41
C VAL A 22 21.76 19.37 10.43
N LEU A 23 21.51 18.28 11.16
CA LEU A 23 20.51 18.25 12.22
C LEU A 23 20.86 19.21 13.36
N TYR A 24 22.14 19.27 13.75
CA TYR A 24 22.64 20.16 14.80
C TYR A 24 22.87 21.61 14.32
N ALA A 25 23.07 21.85 13.03
CA ALA A 25 23.19 23.20 12.46
C ALA A 25 21.83 23.88 12.24
N PHE A 26 20.73 23.16 12.40
CA PHE A 26 19.39 23.70 12.30
C PHE A 26 19.05 24.49 13.58
N GLU A 27 19.47 25.75 13.61
CA GLU A 27 19.06 26.73 14.61
C GLU A 27 17.85 27.52 14.08
N PRO A 28 16.61 27.21 14.51
CA PRO A 28 15.44 27.88 14.01
C PRO A 28 15.40 29.33 14.50
N LYS A 29 15.82 30.27 13.65
CA LYS A 29 15.66 31.72 13.87
C LYS A 29 14.22 32.18 13.56
N MET A 30 13.22 31.46 14.07
CA MET A 30 11.80 31.79 13.88
C MET A 30 11.06 31.80 15.21
N GLY A 31 10.10 32.72 15.35
CA GLY A 31 9.26 32.79 16.54
C GLY A 31 8.41 31.53 16.70
N LEU A 32 7.89 31.32 17.92
CA LEU A 32 7.08 30.14 18.26
C LEU A 32 5.93 29.89 17.27
N ALA A 33 5.26 30.95 16.82
CA ALA A 33 4.20 30.85 15.81
C ALA A 33 4.70 30.30 14.46
N GLY A 34 5.91 30.70 14.03
CA GLY A 34 6.54 30.18 12.82
C GLY A 34 6.92 28.70 12.95
N MET A 35 7.42 28.29 14.11
CA MET A 35 7.71 26.88 14.40
C MET A 35 6.45 26.02 14.36
N ILE A 36 5.37 26.49 14.98
CA ILE A 36 4.08 25.78 14.99
C ILE A 36 3.54 25.66 13.56
N ALA A 37 3.55 26.74 12.78
CA ALA A 37 3.08 26.73 11.39
C ALA A 37 3.92 25.79 10.51
N ALA A 38 5.24 25.81 10.64
CA ALA A 38 6.11 24.91 9.87
C ALA A 38 5.90 23.44 10.26
N GLY A 39 5.79 23.15 11.57
CA GLY A 39 5.57 21.81 12.08
C GLY A 39 4.23 21.21 11.65
N THR A 40 3.14 22.00 11.68
CA THR A 40 1.81 21.53 11.24
C THR A 40 1.78 21.28 9.74
N MET A 41 2.37 22.14 8.92
CA MET A 41 2.47 21.96 7.47
C MET A 41 3.29 20.72 7.10
N ALA A 42 4.46 20.53 7.72
CA ALA A 42 5.30 19.37 7.47
C ALA A 42 4.59 18.06 7.87
N THR A 43 3.98 18.04 9.05
CA THR A 43 3.24 16.87 9.56
C THR A 43 2.05 16.56 8.66
N GLY A 44 1.27 17.58 8.26
CA GLY A 44 0.14 17.43 7.36
C GLY A 44 0.55 16.85 6.00
N ALA A 45 1.62 17.37 5.41
CA ALA A 45 2.15 16.86 4.14
C ALA A 45 2.59 15.39 4.23
N VAL A 46 3.27 15.01 5.31
CA VAL A 46 3.67 13.61 5.55
C VAL A 46 2.44 12.73 5.75
N ALA A 47 1.46 13.15 6.55
CA ALA A 47 0.24 12.39 6.82
C ALA A 47 -0.54 12.12 5.52
N VAL A 48 -0.76 13.15 4.70
CA VAL A 48 -1.42 13.01 3.39
C VAL A 48 -0.63 12.06 2.49
N THR A 49 0.69 12.20 2.44
CA THR A 49 1.53 11.31 1.63
C THR A 49 1.39 9.86 2.08
N VAL A 50 1.49 9.56 3.36
CA VAL A 50 1.37 8.19 3.90
C VAL A 50 0.01 7.58 3.57
N VAL A 51 -1.07 8.37 3.64
CA VAL A 51 -2.42 7.90 3.32
C VAL A 51 -2.59 7.67 1.82
N CYS A 52 -2.05 8.55 0.96
CA CYS A 52 -2.28 8.51 -0.49
C CYS A 52 -1.34 7.55 -1.25
N VAL A 53 -0.10 7.37 -0.77
CA VAL A 53 0.91 6.49 -1.41
C VAL A 53 0.39 5.08 -1.75
N PRO A 54 -0.31 4.33 -0.87
CA PRO A 54 -0.80 2.99 -1.23
C PRO A 54 -1.82 2.97 -2.36
N PHE A 55 -2.50 4.09 -2.65
CA PHE A 55 -3.48 4.19 -3.73
C PHE A 55 -2.86 4.68 -5.05
N VAL A 56 -1.81 5.51 -4.98
CA VAL A 56 -1.13 6.05 -6.18
C VAL A 56 -0.04 5.10 -6.68
N THR A 57 0.67 4.42 -5.78
CA THR A 57 1.79 3.54 -6.16
C THR A 57 1.40 2.37 -7.09
N PRO A 58 0.22 1.74 -6.99
CA PRO A 58 -0.20 0.72 -7.95
C PRO A 58 -0.31 1.26 -9.39
N ALA A 59 -0.73 2.51 -9.56
CA ALA A 59 -0.82 3.15 -10.88
C ALA A 59 0.56 3.47 -11.49
N LEU A 60 1.61 3.59 -10.65
CA LEU A 60 2.98 3.91 -11.07
C LEU A 60 3.86 2.68 -11.31
N ARG A 61 3.31 1.46 -11.23
CA ARG A 61 4.08 0.24 -11.46
C ARG A 61 4.48 0.12 -12.93
N LYS A 62 5.76 -0.15 -13.21
CA LYS A 62 6.27 -0.37 -14.58
C LYS A 62 5.58 -1.52 -15.31
N ILE A 63 5.18 -2.56 -14.57
CA ILE A 63 4.56 -3.77 -15.10
C ILE A 63 3.09 -3.74 -14.69
N CYS A 64 2.24 -3.33 -15.63
CA CYS A 64 0.80 -3.51 -15.50
C CYS A 64 0.46 -4.96 -15.86
N ILE A 65 -0.28 -5.64 -14.98
CA ILE A 65 -0.97 -6.88 -15.40
C ILE A 65 -2.08 -6.41 -16.34
N PRO A 66 -2.11 -6.87 -17.60
CA PRO A 66 -3.14 -6.44 -18.54
C PRO A 66 -4.51 -6.82 -18.00
N TYR A 67 -5.48 -5.92 -18.17
CA TYR A 67 -6.87 -6.25 -17.89
C TYR A 67 -7.33 -7.34 -18.87
N VAL A 68 -7.68 -8.49 -18.31
CA VAL A 68 -8.29 -9.59 -19.05
C VAL A 68 -9.59 -9.96 -18.33
N PRO A 69 -10.75 -9.82 -18.96
CA PRO A 69 -12.02 -10.12 -18.32
C PRO A 69 -12.09 -11.60 -17.98
N ALA A 70 -12.53 -11.91 -16.75
CA ALA A 70 -12.77 -13.29 -16.35
C ALA A 70 -13.94 -13.88 -17.16
N THR A 71 -13.73 -15.07 -17.73
CA THR A 71 -14.74 -15.75 -18.53
C THR A 71 -15.83 -16.37 -17.65
N PRO A 72 -17.05 -16.59 -18.16
CA PRO A 72 -18.13 -17.19 -17.38
C PRO A 72 -17.75 -18.53 -16.74
N GLN A 73 -16.97 -19.35 -17.45
CA GLN A 73 -16.47 -20.63 -16.95
C GLN A 73 -15.50 -20.45 -15.77
N GLN A 74 -14.63 -19.44 -15.81
CA GLN A 74 -13.73 -19.11 -14.70
C GLN A 74 -14.53 -18.68 -13.47
N LEU A 75 -15.57 -17.86 -13.63
CA LEU A 75 -16.45 -17.46 -12.53
C LEU A 75 -17.15 -18.68 -11.90
N GLN A 76 -17.66 -19.60 -12.71
CA GLN A 76 -18.31 -20.83 -12.24
C GLN A 76 -17.34 -21.73 -11.47
N ASN A 77 -16.11 -21.89 -11.96
CA ASN A 77 -15.08 -22.70 -11.30
C ASN A 77 -14.71 -22.12 -9.93
N VAL A 78 -14.55 -20.80 -9.82
CA VAL A 78 -14.29 -20.13 -8.53
C VAL A 78 -15.49 -20.31 -7.59
N ALA A 79 -16.72 -20.27 -8.10
CA ALA A 79 -17.93 -20.43 -7.29
C ALA A 79 -18.08 -21.85 -6.75
N MET A 80 -17.75 -22.84 -7.57
CA MET A 80 -17.68 -24.23 -7.15
C MET A 80 -16.58 -24.44 -6.11
N ALA A 81 -15.38 -23.88 -6.31
CA ALA A 81 -14.31 -23.98 -5.33
C ALA A 81 -14.72 -23.38 -3.98
N LEU A 82 -15.33 -22.19 -3.99
CA LEU A 82 -15.79 -21.51 -2.77
C LEU A 82 -16.96 -22.23 -2.08
N SER A 83 -17.84 -22.93 -2.81
CA SER A 83 -18.95 -23.69 -2.21
C SER A 83 -18.47 -24.94 -1.47
N THR A 84 -17.33 -25.51 -1.87
CA THR A 84 -16.70 -26.65 -1.17
C THR A 84 -15.92 -26.23 0.08
N CYS A 85 -15.63 -24.94 0.24
CA CYS A 85 -14.90 -24.44 1.41
C CYS A 85 -15.80 -24.43 2.66
N SER A 86 -15.37 -25.12 3.72
CA SER A 86 -16.15 -25.28 4.97
C SER A 86 -16.55 -23.94 5.61
N ALA A 87 -17.69 -23.90 6.30
CA ALA A 87 -18.36 -22.71 6.84
C ALA A 87 -17.50 -21.78 7.74
N LYS A 88 -16.30 -22.20 8.14
CA LYS A 88 -15.26 -21.38 8.79
C LYS A 88 -14.42 -20.49 7.84
N VAL A 89 -14.81 -20.31 6.56
CA VAL A 89 -14.09 -19.38 5.66
C VAL A 89 -14.02 -17.98 6.25
N SER A 90 -12.78 -17.47 6.38
CA SER A 90 -12.40 -16.08 6.67
C SER A 90 -13.02 -15.09 5.67
N PRO A 91 -12.93 -13.76 5.90
CA PRO A 91 -13.41 -12.78 4.94
C PRO A 91 -12.84 -13.05 3.55
N LEU A 92 -13.70 -13.12 2.53
CA LEU A 92 -13.27 -13.28 1.15
C LEU A 92 -12.76 -11.92 0.66
N VAL A 93 -11.56 -11.90 0.10
CA VAL A 93 -10.97 -10.70 -0.50
C VAL A 93 -10.74 -10.94 -1.98
N ASP A 94 -11.31 -10.07 -2.81
CA ASP A 94 -11.04 -10.05 -4.24
C ASP A 94 -9.95 -9.00 -4.52
N LEU A 95 -8.78 -9.47 -4.94
CA LEU A 95 -7.60 -8.64 -5.22
C LEU A 95 -7.51 -8.39 -6.73
N GLY A 96 -7.66 -7.15 -7.16
CA GLY A 96 -7.57 -6.80 -8.58
C GLY A 96 -8.83 -7.14 -9.36
N SER A 97 -10.01 -6.83 -8.79
CA SER A 97 -11.32 -7.10 -9.40
C SER A 97 -11.54 -6.45 -10.77
N GLY A 98 -10.69 -5.49 -11.16
CA GLY A 98 -10.79 -4.78 -12.43
C GLY A 98 -12.12 -4.04 -12.55
N ASP A 99 -13.02 -4.56 -13.39
CA ASP A 99 -14.35 -3.99 -13.65
C ASP A 99 -15.46 -4.48 -12.68
N GLY A 100 -15.13 -5.33 -11.70
CA GLY A 100 -16.05 -5.71 -10.62
C GLY A 100 -17.01 -6.87 -10.95
N ARG A 101 -16.77 -7.62 -12.04
CA ARG A 101 -17.60 -8.79 -12.41
C ARG A 101 -17.56 -9.92 -11.38
N VAL A 102 -16.40 -10.18 -10.80
CA VAL A 102 -16.23 -11.19 -9.75
C VAL A 102 -17.06 -10.78 -8.53
N VAL A 103 -16.91 -9.54 -8.06
CA VAL A 103 -17.73 -8.99 -6.96
C VAL A 103 -19.22 -9.13 -7.22
N SER A 104 -19.71 -8.72 -8.40
CA SER A 104 -21.14 -8.77 -8.72
C SER A 104 -21.69 -10.20 -8.72
N CYS A 105 -20.92 -11.16 -9.24
CA CYS A 105 -21.32 -12.56 -9.27
C CYS A 105 -21.30 -13.19 -7.87
N PHE A 106 -20.28 -12.87 -7.08
CA PHE A 106 -20.08 -13.45 -5.75
C PHE A 106 -20.88 -12.77 -4.65
N PHE A 107 -21.30 -11.53 -4.83
CA PHE A 107 -22.10 -10.80 -3.83
C PHE A 107 -23.42 -11.53 -3.54
N LEU A 108 -24.11 -12.04 -4.56
CA LEU A 108 -25.33 -12.83 -4.41
C LEU A 108 -25.08 -14.18 -3.72
N LEU A 109 -23.98 -14.87 -4.05
CA LEU A 109 -23.57 -16.10 -3.37
C LEU A 109 -23.22 -15.84 -1.90
N PHE A 110 -22.57 -14.71 -1.62
CA PHE A 110 -22.16 -14.31 -0.28
C PHE A 110 -23.36 -13.98 0.63
N LEU A 111 -24.39 -13.31 0.08
CA LEU A 111 -25.69 -13.12 0.76
C LEU A 111 -26.35 -14.47 1.09
N LYS A 112 -26.28 -15.44 0.16
CA LYS A 112 -26.81 -16.79 0.36
C LYS A 112 -26.05 -17.58 1.44
N LEU A 113 -24.75 -17.33 1.60
CA LEU A 113 -23.87 -18.04 2.54
C LEU A 113 -23.83 -17.42 3.95
N ASN A 114 -24.61 -16.36 4.23
CA ASN A 114 -24.68 -15.67 5.54
C ASN A 114 -23.29 -15.35 6.14
N LYS A 115 -22.35 -14.94 5.28
CA LYS A 115 -20.98 -14.60 5.67
C LYS A 115 -20.93 -13.14 6.08
N LYS A 116 -20.22 -12.82 7.17
CA LYS A 116 -20.29 -11.48 7.81
C LYS A 116 -19.34 -10.42 7.24
N LYS A 117 -18.37 -10.76 6.38
CA LYS A 117 -17.37 -9.81 5.84
C LYS A 117 -16.86 -10.18 4.45
N PHE A 118 -17.08 -9.32 3.46
CA PHE A 118 -16.52 -9.39 2.11
C PHE A 118 -15.71 -8.11 1.88
N PHE A 119 -14.46 -8.23 1.44
CA PHE A 119 -13.57 -7.09 1.18
C PHE A 119 -13.23 -7.04 -0.31
N LEU A 120 -13.30 -5.83 -0.87
CA LEU A 120 -12.97 -5.56 -2.26
C LEU A 120 -11.69 -4.73 -2.27
N TYR A 121 -10.66 -5.19 -2.98
CA TYR A 121 -9.43 -4.44 -3.17
C TYR A 121 -9.19 -4.18 -4.66
N ILE A 122 -9.31 -2.93 -5.07
CA ILE A 122 -8.96 -2.47 -6.42
C ILE A 122 -7.44 -2.25 -6.42
N ILE A 123 -6.71 -2.94 -7.31
CA ILE A 123 -5.27 -2.77 -7.55
C ILE A 123 -5.09 -2.34 -8.99
#